data_AF-A0A3Q7ZIC7-F1
#
_entry.id   AF-A0A3Q7ZIC7-F1
#
_cell.length_a   1.000
_cell.length_b   1.000
_cell.length_c   1.000
_cell.angle_alpha   90.00
_cell.angle_beta   90.00
_cell.angle_gamma   90.00
#
_symmetry.space_group_name_H-M   'P 1'
#
loop_
_entity.id
_entity.type
_entity.pdbx_description
1 polymer ?
#
loop_
_entity_poly.entity_id
_entity_poly.type
_entity_poly.pdbx_seq_one_letter_code
_entity_poly.pdbx_strand_id
1 'polypeptide(L)'
;MTPIYFTITSAFILGLTGLAFNRSHLLSALICLEGMMLSLFLAIAIWSMTMSSPSLSLAPMILLTFSACEASSGLALLVAATRTHGTDHLNNLNLLQC
;
A
#
# COMPACT_ATOMS: atom_id res chain seq x y z
N MET A 1 1.73 -15.46 -19.76
CA MET A 1 1.63 -13.99 -19.61
C MET A 1 0.25 -13.57 -19.11
N THR A 2 -0.84 -13.96 -19.76
CA THR A 2 -2.21 -13.66 -19.30
C THR A 2 -2.56 -14.11 -17.86
N PRO A 3 -2.16 -15.30 -17.35
CA PRO A 3 -2.54 -15.69 -15.98
C PRO A 3 -1.81 -14.88 -14.91
N ILE A 4 -0.56 -14.48 -15.16
CA ILE A 4 0.25 -13.70 -14.21
C ILE A 4 -0.34 -12.30 -14.05
N TYR A 5 -0.70 -11.64 -15.15
CA TYR A 5 -1.39 -10.35 -15.09
C TYR A 5 -2.72 -10.47 -14.35
N PHE A 6 -3.50 -11.53 -14.60
CA PHE A 6 -4.75 -11.76 -13.87
C PHE A 6 -4.50 -11.88 -12.35
N THR A 7 -3.52 -12.67 -11.91
CA THR A 7 -3.19 -12.81 -10.49
C THR A 7 -2.72 -11.52 -9.83
N ILE A 8 -1.97 -10.69 -10.56
CA ILE A 8 -1.50 -9.40 -10.02
C ILE A 8 -2.67 -8.42 -9.89
N THR A 9 -3.54 -8.36 -10.90
CA THR A 9 -4.73 -7.50 -10.85
C THR A 9 -5.71 -7.95 -9.76
N SER A 10 -5.89 -9.25 -9.55
CA SER A 10 -6.74 -9.75 -8.47
C SER A 10 -6.13 -9.47 -7.10
N ALA A 11 -4.82 -9.60 -6.93
CA ALA A 11 -4.13 -9.22 -5.70
C ALA A 11 -4.30 -7.73 -5.38
N PHE A 12 -4.19 -6.85 -6.38
CA PHE A 12 -4.42 -5.41 -6.20
C PHE A 12 -5.88 -5.13 -5.77
N ILE A 13 -6.86 -5.73 -6.45
CA ILE A 13 -8.28 -5.58 -6.11
C ILE A 13 -8.56 -6.10 -4.69
N LEU A 14 -7.97 -7.23 -4.30
CA LEU A 14 -8.10 -7.77 -2.94
C LEU A 14 -7.52 -6.81 -1.90
N GLY A 15 -6.34 -6.25 -2.15
CA GLY A 15 -5.77 -5.21 -1.27
C GLY A 15 -6.67 -3.98 -1.15
N LEU A 16 -7.26 -3.54 -2.26
CA LEU A 16 -8.16 -2.37 -2.32
C LEU A 16 -9.47 -2.63 -1.56
N THR A 17 -10.06 -3.82 -1.73
CA THR A 17 -11.23 -4.23 -0.93
C THR A 17 -10.89 -4.36 0.55
N GLY A 18 -9.72 -4.92 0.89
CA GLY A 18 -9.23 -5.01 2.26
C GLY A 18 -9.11 -3.64 2.93
N LEU A 19 -8.57 -2.64 2.22
CA LEU A 19 -8.47 -1.26 2.72
C LEU A 19 -9.86 -0.60 2.88
N ALA A 20 -10.81 -0.88 2.00
CA ALA A 20 -12.17 -0.31 2.10
C ALA A 20 -12.96 -0.87 3.30
N PHE A 21 -12.80 -2.16 3.61
CA PHE A 21 -13.55 -2.85 4.66
C PHE A 21 -12.87 -2.84 6.04
N ASN A 22 -11.54 -2.81 6.11
CA ASN A 22 -10.80 -2.81 7.37
C ASN A 22 -10.79 -1.41 8.01
N ARG A 23 -11.89 -1.05 8.66
CA ARG A 23 -12.11 0.24 9.34
C ARG A 23 -11.66 0.25 10.81
N SER A 24 -11.29 -0.89 11.40
CA SER A 24 -11.11 -0.99 12.85
C SER A 24 -9.72 -0.58 13.33
N HIS A 25 -8.65 -1.00 12.66
CA HIS A 25 -7.27 -0.74 13.06
C HIS A 25 -6.49 -0.06 11.94
N LEU A 26 -5.80 1.04 12.24
CA LEU A 26 -4.96 1.73 11.26
C LEU A 26 -3.86 0.81 10.70
N LEU A 27 -3.31 -0.06 11.54
CA LEU A 27 -2.24 -1.00 11.17
C LEU A 27 -2.65 -1.96 10.05
N SER A 28 -3.89 -2.49 10.07
CA SER A 28 -4.34 -3.38 9.00
C SER A 28 -4.56 -2.65 7.68
N ALA A 29 -4.96 -1.38 7.72
CA ALA A 29 -5.03 -0.53 6.53
C ALA A 29 -3.64 -0.26 5.93
N LEU A 30 -2.63 -0.01 6.76
CA LEU A 30 -1.23 0.17 6.33
C LEU A 30 -0.69 -1.08 5.62
N ILE A 31 -0.93 -2.28 6.17
CA ILE A 31 -0.52 -3.54 5.55
C ILE A 31 -1.23 -3.77 4.21
N CYS A 32 -2.53 -3.44 4.10
CA CYS A 32 -3.25 -3.52 2.84
C CYS A 32 -2.65 -2.56 1.79
N LEU A 33 -2.22 -1.37 2.20
CA LEU A 33 -1.57 -0.39 1.33
C LEU A 33 -0.21 -0.90 0.83
N GLU A 34 0.62 -1.48 1.71
CA GLU A 34 1.88 -2.12 1.30
C GLU A 34 1.65 -3.27 0.32
N GLY A 35 0.62 -4.10 0.53
CA GLY A 35 0.24 -5.16 -0.39
C GLY A 35 -0.15 -4.64 -1.79
N MET A 36 -0.88 -3.53 -1.86
CA MET A 36 -1.19 -2.86 -3.12
C MET A 36 0.07 -2.34 -3.82
N MET A 37 0.97 -1.66 -3.10
CA MET A 37 2.23 -1.15 -3.66
C MET A 37 3.13 -2.26 -4.18
N LEU A 38 3.18 -3.41 -3.49
CA LEU A 38 3.93 -4.57 -3.93
C LEU A 38 3.36 -5.20 -5.21
N SER A 39 2.03 -5.26 -5.34
CA SER A 39 1.40 -5.74 -6.58
C SER A 39 1.68 -4.82 -7.78
N LEU A 40 1.72 -3.49 -7.56
CA LEU A 40 2.10 -2.50 -8.58
C LEU A 40 3.57 -2.64 -8.97
N PHE A 41 4.45 -2.83 -7.99
CA PHE A 41 5.87 -3.10 -8.25
C PHE A 41 6.05 -4.32 -9.17
N LEU A 42 5.38 -5.43 -8.88
CA LEU A 42 5.44 -6.64 -9.70
C LEU A 42 4.90 -6.40 -11.12
N ALA A 43 3.80 -5.65 -11.27
CA ALA A 43 3.23 -5.33 -12.58
C ALA A 43 4.24 -4.56 -13.47
N ILE A 44 4.87 -3.52 -12.91
CA ILE A 44 5.82 -2.67 -13.63
C ILE A 44 7.14 -3.41 -13.89
N ALA A 45 7.60 -4.24 -12.95
CA ALA A 45 8.80 -5.05 -13.13
C ALA A 45 8.64 -6.05 -14.28
N ILE A 46 7.50 -6.76 -14.35
CA ILE A 46 7.21 -7.70 -15.44
C ILE A 46 7.09 -6.94 -16.76
N TRP A 47 6.43 -5.78 -16.77
CA TRP A 47 6.31 -4.97 -17.97
C TRP A 47 7.68 -4.49 -18.49
N SER A 48 8.57 -4.03 -17.60
CA SER A 48 9.95 -3.66 -17.94
C SER A 48 10.72 -4.83 -18.56
N MET A 49 10.57 -6.04 -18.00
CA MET A 49 11.19 -7.25 -18.55
C MET A 49 10.64 -7.59 -19.96
N THR A 50 9.34 -7.42 -20.20
CA THR A 50 8.74 -7.70 -21.53
C THR A 50 9.21 -6.72 -22.61
N MET A 51 9.50 -5.48 -22.24
CA MET A 51 9.95 -4.43 -23.17
C MET A 51 11.47 -4.41 -23.38
N SER A 52 12.21 -5.31 -22.70
CA SER A 52 13.67 -5.48 -22.77
C SER A 52 14.49 -4.19 -22.74
N SER A 53 13.95 -3.13 -22.13
CA SER A 53 14.56 -1.80 -22.08
C SER A 53 15.18 -1.57 -20.70
N PRO A 54 16.51 -1.42 -20.62
CA PRO A 54 17.19 -1.23 -19.33
C PRO A 54 16.82 0.09 -18.66
N SER A 55 16.40 1.11 -19.43
CA SER A 55 15.93 2.38 -18.89
C SER A 55 14.65 2.27 -18.04
N LEU A 56 13.75 1.34 -18.38
CA LEU A 56 12.51 1.12 -17.61
C LEU A 56 12.75 0.40 -16.28
N SER A 57 13.90 -0.26 -16.09
CA SER A 57 14.21 -1.00 -14.86
C SER A 57 14.37 -0.09 -13.63
N LEU A 58 14.60 1.21 -13.83
CA LEU A 58 14.67 2.22 -12.77
C LEU A 58 13.29 2.58 -12.19
N ALA A 59 12.23 2.54 -13.00
CA ALA A 59 10.88 2.91 -12.58
C ALA A 59 10.35 2.09 -11.38
N PRO A 60 10.44 0.73 -11.36
CA PRO A 60 9.98 -0.04 -10.22
C PRO A 60 10.83 0.19 -8.95
N MET A 61 12.13 0.48 -9.09
CA MET A 61 13.00 0.87 -7.97
C MET A 61 12.55 2.20 -7.34
N ILE A 62 12.29 3.22 -8.17
CA ILE A 62 11.80 4.51 -7.70
C ILE A 62 10.46 4.35 -6.97
N LEU A 63 9.53 3.54 -7.52
CA LEU A 63 8.26 3.25 -6.87
C LEU A 63 8.43 2.64 -5.46
N LEU A 64 9.35 1.69 -5.29
CA LEU A 64 9.63 1.09 -3.97
C LEU A 64 10.18 2.12 -2.96
N THR A 65 11.02 3.06 -3.42
CA THR A 65 11.54 4.09 -2.50
C THR A 65 10.43 5.00 -1.99
N PHE A 66 9.53 5.44 -2.87
CA PHE A 66 8.38 6.25 -2.47
C PHE A 66 7.40 5.45 -1.60
N SER A 67 7.18 4.17 -1.88
CA SER A 67 6.31 3.32 -1.04
C SER A 67 6.87 3.17 0.37
N ALA A 68 8.19 3.03 0.52
CA ALA A 68 8.83 2.98 1.84
C ALA A 68 8.68 4.32 2.60
N CYS A 69 8.75 5.45 1.89
CA CYS A 69 8.49 6.76 2.48
C CYS A 69 7.04 6.89 2.97
N GLU A 70 6.06 6.48 2.16
CA GLU A 70 4.64 6.48 2.57
C GLU A 70 4.37 5.55 3.76
N ALA A 71 4.98 4.36 3.78
CA ALA A 71 4.87 3.45 4.92
C ALA A 71 5.47 4.07 6.19
N SER A 72 6.62 4.74 6.08
CA SER A 72 7.28 5.40 7.22
C SER A 72 6.46 6.55 7.80
N SER A 73 5.84 7.38 6.94
CA SER A 73 4.96 8.47 7.38
C SER A 73 3.66 7.94 7.97
N GLY A 74 3.11 6.86 7.39
CA GLY A 74 1.94 6.16 7.91
C GLY A 74 2.17 5.57 9.30
N LEU A 75 3.33 4.96 9.55
CA LEU A 75 3.73 4.48 10.88
C LEU A 75 3.95 5.63 11.87
N ALA A 76 4.54 6.74 11.44
CA ALA A 76 4.68 7.92 12.30
C ALA A 76 3.31 8.46 12.76
N LEU A 77 2.31 8.46 11.88
CA LEU A 77 0.92 8.82 12.22
C LEU A 77 0.29 7.81 13.18
N LEU A 78 0.54 6.50 13.00
CA LEU A 78 0.11 5.47 13.95
C LEU A 78 0.65 5.75 15.36
N VAL A 79 1.94 6.07 15.47
CA VAL A 79 2.58 6.40 16.76
C VAL A 79 1.99 7.69 17.36
N ALA A 80 1.65 8.68 16.54
CA ALA A 80 1.00 9.89 17.03
C ALA A 80 -0.42 9.60 17.55
N ALA A 81 -1.22 8.83 16.81
CA ALA A 81 -2.58 8.45 17.18
C ALA A 81 -2.65 7.59 18.46
N THR A 82 -1.70 6.66 18.61
CA THR A 82 -1.60 5.85 19.84
C THR A 82 -1.19 6.68 21.05
N ARG A 83 -0.33 7.69 20.89
CA ARG A 83 0.04 8.58 21.99
C ARG A 83 -1.11 9.49 22.44
N THR A 84 -2.00 9.92 21.53
CA THR A 84 -3.11 10.82 21.88
C THR A 84 -4.35 10.07 22.35
N HIS A 85 -4.69 8.92 21.74
CA HIS A 85 -5.92 8.18 22.00
C HIS A 85 -5.72 6.83 22.70
N GLY A 86 -4.47 6.44 22.98
CA GLY A 86 -4.13 5.19 23.68
C GLY A 86 -4.41 3.89 22.90
N THR A 87 -4.97 3.98 21.69
CA THR A 87 -5.39 2.82 20.89
C THR A 87 -5.21 3.10 19.38
N ASP A 88 -5.03 2.04 18.59
CA ASP A 88 -4.92 2.08 17.11
C ASP A 88 -6.28 2.17 16.40
N HIS A 89 -7.37 2.42 17.15
CA HIS A 89 -8.72 2.39 16.63
C HIS A 89 -9.07 3.68 15.89
N LEU A 90 -9.40 3.54 14.60
CA LEU A 90 -9.80 4.67 13.75
C LEU A 90 -11.06 5.38 14.26
N ASN A 91 -11.94 4.66 14.96
CA ASN A 91 -13.18 5.22 15.50
C ASN A 91 -12.96 6.28 16.59
N ASN A 92 -11.76 6.33 17.18
CA ASN A 92 -11.41 7.34 18.19
C ASN A 92 -11.06 8.71 17.58
N LEU A 93 -10.83 8.78 16.26
CA LEU A 93 -10.48 10.01 15.53
C LEU A 93 -11.71 10.81 15.10
N ASN A 94 -12.71 10.98 15.98
CA ASN A 94 -13.99 11.61 15.62
C ASN A 94 -14.12 13.10 16.01
N LEU A 95 -13.02 13.73 16.45
CA LEU A 95 -13.04 15.13 16.92
C LEU A 95 -13.34 16.15 15.82
N LEU A 96 -13.14 15.78 14.54
CA LEU A 96 -13.35 16.64 13.37
C LEU A 96 -14.79 16.60 12.83
N GLN A 97 -15.71 15.88 13.49
CA GLN A 97 -17.13 15.85 13.11
C GLN A 97 -17.90 17.09 13.60
N CYS A 98 -17.29 17.95 14.41
CA CYS A 98 -17.83 19.25 14.84
C CYS A 98 -17.64 20.33 13.77
#